data_AF-A0A964HB55-F1
#
_entry.id   AF-A0A964HB55-F1
#
_cell.length_a   1.000
_cell.length_b   1.000
_cell.length_c   1.000
_cell.angle_alpha   90.00
_cell.angle_beta   90.00
_cell.angle_gamma   90.00
#
_symmetry.space_group_name_H-M   'P 1'
#
loop_
_entity.id
_entity.type
_entity.pdbx_description
1 polymer ?
#
loop_
_entity_poly.entity_id
_entity_poly.type
_entity_poly.pdbx_seq_one_letter_code
_entity_poly.pdbx_strand_id
1 'polypeptide(L)' 'MADALPEMPAVAADPELLARVRTGRTLTPVDVPSAGALPPGGQLKIVDPDGALAAVVEMRADRSELDYCCVFLRPGG' A
#
# COMPACT_ATOMS: atom_id res chain seq x y z
N MET A 1 -7.59 -6.86 11.74
CA MET A 1 -7.77 -5.74 10.78
C MET A 1 -7.32 -6.10 9.37
N ALA A 2 -6.16 -6.73 9.15
CA ALA A 2 -5.77 -7.23 7.82
C ALA A 2 -6.69 -8.35 7.26
N ASP A 3 -7.44 -9.01 8.15
CA ASP A 3 -8.42 -10.07 7.88
C ASP A 3 -9.75 -9.57 7.30
N ALA A 4 -10.01 -8.25 7.32
CA ALA A 4 -11.27 -7.69 6.82
C ALA A 4 -11.38 -7.68 5.28
N LEU A 5 -10.27 -7.94 4.58
CA LEU A 5 -10.18 -7.94 3.12
C LEU A 5 -9.32 -9.14 2.66
N PRO A 6 -9.77 -10.39 2.88
CA PRO A 6 -8.98 -11.58 2.56
C PRO A 6 -8.75 -11.74 1.05
N GLU A 7 -9.62 -11.15 0.25
CA GLU A 7 -9.64 -11.20 -1.22
C GLU A 7 -8.83 -10.06 -1.88
N MET A 8 -8.36 -9.07 -1.11
CA MET A 8 -7.45 -8.05 -1.65
C MET A 8 -5.99 -8.49 -1.63
N PRO A 9 -5.25 -8.28 -2.73
CA PRO A 9 -3.83 -8.58 -2.80
C PRO A 9 -3.06 -7.73 -1.78
N ALA A 10 -2.19 -8.41 -1.03
CA ALA A 10 -1.34 -7.80 -0.02
C ALA A 10 0.11 -7.76 -0.50
N VAL A 11 0.80 -6.66 -0.23
CA VAL A 11 2.25 -6.57 -0.39
C VAL A 11 2.88 -6.25 0.96
N ALA A 12 3.91 -7.02 1.34
CA ALA A 12 4.73 -6.69 2.49
C ALA A 12 5.64 -5.53 2.11
N ALA A 13 5.53 -4.41 2.83
CA ALA A 13 6.42 -3.28 2.64
C ALA A 13 7.70 -3.44 3.44
N ASP A 14 8.82 -3.21 2.77
CA ASP A 14 10.11 -3.04 3.42
C ASP A 14 10.10 -1.81 4.36
N PRO A 15 11.01 -1.74 5.34
CA PRO A 15 11.09 -0.62 6.28
C PRO A 15 11.19 0.75 5.59
N GLU A 16 11.87 0.81 4.44
CA GLU A 16 12.01 2.04 3.66
C GLU A 16 10.68 2.45 3.01
N LEU A 17 9.95 1.48 2.44
CA LEU A 17 8.63 1.72 1.86
C LEU A 17 7.62 2.12 2.94
N LEU A 18 7.66 1.47 4.11
CA LEU A 18 6.85 1.85 5.26
C LEU A 18 7.14 3.28 5.73
N ALA A 19 8.41 3.70 5.77
CA ALA A 19 8.74 5.07 6.12
C ALA A 19 8.14 6.08 5.12
N ARG A 20 8.14 5.76 3.82
CA ARG A 20 7.51 6.58 2.77
C ARG A 20 6.00 6.65 2.94
N VAL A 21 5.35 5.52 3.19
CA VAL A 21 3.91 5.42 3.47
C VAL A 21 3.54 6.27 4.70
N ARG A 22 4.27 6.11 5.80
CA ARG A 22 4.00 6.82 7.06
C ARG A 22 4.28 8.33 6.99
N THR A 23 5.18 8.74 6.11
CA THR A 23 5.45 10.16 5.84
C THR A 23 4.49 10.78 4.82
N GLY A 24 3.57 9.98 4.24
CA GLY A 24 2.61 10.45 3.24
C GLY A 24 3.24 10.78 1.89
N ARG A 25 4.42 10.23 1.59
CA ARG A 25 5.05 10.39 0.27
C ARG A 25 4.27 9.62 -0.78
N THR A 26 4.00 10.25 -1.92
CA THR A 26 3.42 9.58 -3.09
C THR A 26 4.25 8.35 -3.46
N LEU A 27 3.58 7.22 -3.67
CA LEU A 27 4.21 6.00 -4.14
C LEU A 27 4.02 5.85 -5.63
N THR A 28 5.02 5.27 -6.26
CA THR A 28 4.96 4.91 -7.67
C THR A 28 4.96 3.38 -7.83
N PRO A 29 4.55 2.86 -8.99
CA PRO A 29 4.65 1.43 -9.29
C PRO A 29 6.09 0.90 -9.24
N VAL A 30 7.10 1.78 -9.32
CA VAL A 30 8.51 1.42 -9.15
C VAL A 30 8.84 1.11 -7.69
N ASP A 31 8.22 1.84 -6.76
CA ASP A 31 8.39 1.60 -5.32
C ASP A 31 7.61 0.38 -4.83
N VAL A 32 6.51 0.07 -5.53
CA VAL A 32 5.65 -1.08 -5.23
C VAL A 32 5.45 -1.90 -6.51
N PRO A 33 6.39 -2.81 -6.84
CA PRO A 33 6.33 -3.60 -8.08
C PRO A 33 5.03 -4.40 -8.20
N SER A 34 4.52 -4.88 -7.07
CA SER A 34 3.24 -5.61 -6.98
C SER A 34 2.05 -4.76 -7.40
N ALA A 35 2.12 -3.43 -7.26
CA ALA A 35 1.08 -2.54 -7.75
C ALA A 35 1.08 -2.49 -9.28
N GLY A 36 2.24 -2.58 -9.93
CA GLY A 36 2.34 -2.59 -11.40
C GLY A 36 1.63 -3.76 -12.09
N ALA A 37 1.32 -4.83 -11.35
CA ALA A 37 0.54 -5.96 -11.84
C ALA A 37 -0.98 -5.77 -11.66
N LEU A 38 -1.43 -4.69 -11.01
CA LEU A 38 -2.85 -4.42 -10.81
C LEU A 38 -3.48 -3.81 -12.06
N PRO A 39 -4.73 -4.16 -12.35
CA PRO A 39 -5.51 -3.44 -13.34
C PRO A 39 -5.73 -1.98 -12.91
N PRO A 40 -6.03 -1.08 -13.85
CA PRO A 40 -6.49 0.27 -13.52
C PRO A 40 -7.73 0.23 -12.62
N GLY A 41 -7.69 0.94 -11.49
CA GLY A 41 -8.70 0.87 -10.43
C GLY A 41 -8.51 -0.31 -9.46
N GLY A 42 -7.45 -1.09 -9.61
CA GLY A 42 -7.10 -2.18 -8.71
C GLY A 42 -6.54 -1.64 -7.39
N GLN A 43 -6.98 -2.22 -6.28
CA GLN A 43 -6.56 -1.83 -4.94
C GLN A 43 -5.55 -2.84 -4.39
N LEU A 44 -4.53 -2.32 -3.69
CA LEU A 44 -3.50 -3.08 -3.01
C LEU A 44 -3.49 -2.69 -1.55
N LYS A 45 -3.43 -3.68 -0.65
CA LYS A 45 -3.10 -3.40 0.74
C LYS A 45 -1.61 -3.57 0.98
N ILE A 46 -1.00 -2.57 1.57
CA ILE A 46 0.38 -2.58 2.04
C ILE A 46 0.35 -3.00 3.50
N VAL A 47 1.08 -4.07 3.82
CA VAL A 47 1.22 -4.58 5.19
C VAL A 47 2.66 -4.41 5.65
N ASP A 48 2.85 -4.16 6.95
CA ASP A 48 4.17 -4.23 7.57
C ASP A 48 4.69 -5.70 7.60
N PRO A 49 5.99 -5.93 7.86
CA PRO A 49 6.55 -7.28 8.03
C PRO A 49 5.85 -8.15 9.10
N ASP A 50 5.25 -7.54 10.12
CA ASP A 50 4.45 -8.26 11.13
C ASP A 50 3.03 -8.63 10.63
N GLY A 51 2.68 -8.33 9.38
CA GLY A 51 1.36 -8.56 8.79
C GLY A 51 0.28 -7.55 9.21
N ALA A 52 0.66 -6.47 9.89
CA ALA A 52 -0.26 -5.37 10.22
C ALA A 52 -0.49 -4.47 9.01
N LEU A 53 -1.71 -3.95 8.85
CA LEU A 53 -2.07 -3.09 7.73
C LEU A 53 -1.38 -1.72 7.90
N ALA A 54 -0.62 -1.29 6.90
CA ALA A 54 0.10 -0.01 6.90
C ALA A 54 -0.59 1.04 6.00
N ALA A 55 -1.05 0.63 4.82
CA ALA A 55 -1.85 1.50 3.94
C ALA A 55 -2.65 0.69 2.93
N VAL A 56 -3.63 1.33 2.31
CA VAL A 56 -4.33 0.83 1.13
C VAL A 56 -4.11 1.85 0.02
N VAL A 57 -3.65 1.36 -1.12
CA VAL A 57 -3.37 2.17 -2.31
C VAL A 57 -4.17 1.66 -3.49
N GLU A 58 -4.49 2.54 -4.43
CA GLU A 58 -5.20 2.24 -5.67
C GLU A 58 -4.33 2.60 -6.88
N MET A 59 -4.29 1.70 -7.87
CA MET A 59 -3.63 1.95 -9.13
C MET A 59 -4.51 2.86 -9.99
N ARG A 60 -4.07 4.09 -10.24
CA ARG A 60 -4.73 4.94 -11.22
C ARG A 60 -4.39 4.52 -12.64
N ALA A 61 -5.40 4.52 -13.52
CA ALA A 61 -5.22 4.27 -14.95
C ALA A 61 -4.39 5.36 -15.64
N ASP A 62 -4.57 6.61 -15.22
CA ASP A 62 -4.08 7.79 -15.93
C ASP A 62 -2.76 8.34 -15.39
N ARG A 63 -2.27 7.82 -14.26
CA ARG A 63 -1.06 8.33 -13.60
C ARG A 63 -0.16 7.17 -13.20
N SER A 64 1.14 7.35 -13.40
CA SER A 64 2.19 6.46 -12.87
C SER A 64 2.39 6.63 -11.36
N GLU A 65 1.32 6.94 -10.63
CA GLU A 65 1.30 7.23 -9.20
C GLU A 65 0.18 6.41 -8.56
N LEU A 66 0.41 5.95 -7.35
CA LEU A 66 -0.57 5.23 -6.55
C LEU A 66 -1.32 6.22 -5.67
N ASP A 67 -2.64 6.16 -5.72
CA ASP A 67 -3.50 6.97 -4.86
C ASP A 67 -3.63 6.31 -3.49
N TYR A 68 -3.48 7.08 -2.42
CA TYR A 68 -3.70 6.57 -1.07
C TYR A 68 -5.18 6.63 -0.73
N CYS A 69 -5.80 5.47 -0.55
CA CYS A 69 -7.15 5.41 0.00
C CYS A 69 -7.14 5.63 1.51
N CYS A 70 -6.26 4.92 2.22
CA CYS A 70 -6.15 4.97 3.67
C CYS A 70 -4.71 4.71 4.10
N VAL A 71 -4.24 5.44 5.12
CA VAL A 71 -2.96 5.18 5.79
C VAL A 71 -3.25 4.82 7.24
N PHE A 72 -2.68 3.72 7.69
CA PHE A 72 -2.85 3.20 9.04
C PHE A 72 -1.55 3.43 9.79
N LEU A 73 -1.60 4.33 10.76
CA LEU A 73 -0.51 4.53 11.71
C LEU A 73 -0.68 3.50 12.83
N ARG A 74 0.38 2.77 13.17
CA ARG A 74 0.35 1.95 14.38
C ARG A 74 0.18 2.87 15.60
N PRO A 75 -0.82 2.63 16.46
CA PRO A 75 -0.89 3.30 17.75
C PRO A 75 0.17 2.68 18.67
N GLY A 76 1.36 3.30 18.72
CA GLY A 76 2.47 2.81 19.53
C GLY A 76 3.80 3.41 19.10
N GLY A 77 4.00 4.68 19.42
CA GLY A 77 5.29 5.35 19.48
C GLY A 77 5.49 5.91 20.88
#